data_AF-A0A157SW08-F1
#
_entry.id   AF-A0A157SW08-F1
#
_cell.length_a   1.000
_cell.length_b   1.000
_cell.length_c   1.000
_cell.angle_alpha   90.00
_cell.angle_beta   90.00
_cell.angle_gamma   90.00
#
_symmetry.space_group_name_H-M   'P 1'
#
loop_
_entity.id
_entity.type
_entity.pdbx_description
1 polymer ?
#
loop_
_entity_poly.entity_id
_entity_poly.type
_entity_poly.pdbx_seq_one_letter_code
_entity_poly.pdbx_strand_id
1 'polypeptide(L)'
;MKQSWLGILAVAVFQAPPCGAAGTQPQSPQAPERTYAQNYKDMVLATGVANAYKSDNNAAMDAGSSVSALRGRAYYDMEKRPDAVKVLVDAYLARDYHNPLAESEVKGVRFDLLKCLDLYHSKELDSLVERRVANPKRMFIQDNPPAGQT
;
A
#
# COMPACT_ATOMS: atom_id res chain seq x y z
N MET A 1 26.52 25.09 75.96
CA MET A 1 26.59 24.56 74.57
C MET A 1 25.57 23.44 74.42
N LYS A 2 24.54 23.64 73.60
CA LYS A 2 23.70 22.65 72.89
C LYS A 2 22.47 23.40 72.37
N GLN A 3 22.50 23.84 71.11
CA GLN A 3 21.30 24.29 70.41
C GLN A 3 20.94 23.21 69.39
N SER A 4 19.77 22.62 69.58
CA SER A 4 19.18 21.66 68.65
C SER A 4 18.59 22.42 67.46
N TRP A 5 19.00 22.07 66.24
CA TRP A 5 18.37 22.57 65.02
C TRP A 5 17.24 21.63 64.60
N LEU A 6 16.00 22.13 64.60
CA LEU A 6 14.91 21.51 63.85
C LEU A 6 15.12 21.80 62.36
N GLY A 7 15.35 20.76 61.56
CA GLY A 7 15.36 20.85 60.11
C GLY A 7 13.93 20.89 59.56
N ILE A 8 13.61 21.92 58.78
CA ILE A 8 12.38 21.99 57.97
C ILE A 8 12.69 21.31 56.62
N LEU A 9 11.98 20.22 56.31
CA LEU A 9 12.01 19.61 54.97
C LEU A 9 11.07 20.39 54.05
N ALA A 10 11.63 21.11 53.07
CA ALA A 10 10.87 21.66 51.95
C ALA A 10 10.72 20.58 50.87
N VAL A 11 9.50 20.09 50.64
CA VAL A 11 9.18 19.20 49.52
C VAL A 11 8.93 20.06 48.29
N ALA A 12 9.86 20.04 47.33
CA ALA A 12 9.67 20.66 46.03
C ALA A 12 8.81 19.74 45.14
N VAL A 13 7.57 20.14 44.86
CA VAL A 13 6.71 19.47 43.89
C VAL A 13 7.14 19.91 42.49
N PHE A 14 7.88 19.05 41.78
CA PHE A 14 8.14 19.22 40.35
C PHE A 14 6.84 18.99 39.57
N GLN A 15 6.20 20.06 39.11
CA GLN A 15 5.15 19.94 38.11
C GLN A 15 5.81 19.75 36.74
N ALA A 16 5.74 18.53 36.21
CA ALA A 16 6.08 18.28 34.82
C ALA A 16 5.07 19.02 33.93
N PRO A 17 5.50 19.80 32.93
CA PRO A 17 4.57 20.41 31.98
C PRO A 17 3.83 19.30 31.23
N PRO A 18 2.51 19.44 31.00
CA PRO A 18 1.78 18.48 30.20
C PRO A 18 2.40 18.45 28.80
N CYS A 19 3.03 17.32 28.48
CA CYS A 19 3.44 17.01 27.13
C CYS A 19 2.16 16.82 26.32
N GLY A 20 1.67 17.90 25.71
CA GLY A 20 0.60 17.82 24.75
C GLY A 20 1.12 17.06 23.54
N ALA A 21 0.79 15.76 23.46
CA ALA A 21 0.94 15.03 22.21
C ALA A 21 0.07 15.75 21.17
N ALA A 22 0.70 16.47 20.25
CA ALA A 22 0.02 17.01 19.08
C ALA A 22 -0.67 15.83 18.39
N GLY A 23 -2.00 15.81 18.42
CA GLY A 23 -2.78 14.70 17.88
C GLY A 23 -2.40 14.47 16.42
N THR A 24 -1.77 13.33 16.14
CA THR A 24 -1.50 12.89 14.77
C THR A 24 -2.85 12.76 14.08
N GLN A 25 -3.13 13.65 13.14
CA GLN A 25 -4.32 13.50 12.29
C GLN A 25 -4.24 12.11 11.63
N PRO A 26 -5.32 11.31 11.64
CA PRO A 26 -5.32 10.01 10.99
C PRO A 26 -4.86 10.18 9.53
N GLN A 27 -3.74 9.55 9.15
CA GLN A 27 -3.31 9.56 7.76
C GLN A 27 -4.22 8.63 6.98
N SER A 28 -5.07 9.20 6.11
CA SER A 28 -5.91 8.43 5.21
C SER A 28 -5.08 7.87 4.04
N PRO A 29 -5.49 6.74 3.44
CA PRO A 29 -4.93 6.28 2.18
C PRO A 29 -5.00 7.37 1.11
N GLN A 30 -3.94 7.52 0.32
CA GLN A 30 -3.85 8.52 -0.76
C GLN A 30 -4.54 8.08 -2.06
N ALA A 31 -5.08 6.86 -2.12
CA ALA A 31 -5.76 6.35 -3.31
C ALA A 31 -6.85 7.32 -3.87
N PRO A 32 -7.64 8.03 -3.04
CA PRO A 32 -8.62 8.99 -3.56
C PRO A 32 -8.04 10.14 -4.40
N GLU A 33 -6.78 10.50 -4.14
CA GLU A 33 -6.04 11.60 -4.78
C GLU A 33 -5.20 11.14 -5.99
N ARG A 34 -5.20 9.84 -6.28
CA ARG A 34 -4.54 9.28 -7.47
C ARG A 34 -5.54 9.18 -8.62
N THR A 35 -5.02 9.09 -9.83
CA THR A 35 -5.85 8.83 -11.00
C THR A 35 -6.43 7.42 -10.96
N TYR A 36 -7.59 7.20 -11.62
CA TYR A 36 -8.17 5.87 -11.75
C TYR A 36 -7.21 4.88 -12.42
N ALA A 37 -6.44 5.33 -13.42
CA ALA A 37 -5.40 4.51 -14.05
C ALA A 37 -4.35 4.05 -13.04
N GLN A 38 -3.87 4.96 -12.19
CA GLN A 38 -2.87 4.64 -11.19
C GLN A 38 -3.43 3.67 -10.14
N ASN A 39 -4.62 3.92 -9.62
CA ASN A 39 -5.27 3.00 -8.67
C ASN A 39 -5.51 1.61 -9.28
N TYR A 40 -5.84 1.54 -10.57
CA TYR A 40 -5.97 0.26 -11.27
C TYR A 40 -4.62 -0.48 -11.36
N LYS A 41 -3.53 0.21 -11.70
CA LYS A 41 -2.19 -0.39 -11.72
C LYS A 41 -1.74 -0.83 -10.34
N ASP A 42 -1.98 -0.02 -9.31
CA ASP A 42 -1.68 -0.35 -7.91
C ASP A 42 -2.44 -1.61 -7.48
N MET A 43 -3.71 -1.75 -7.89
CA MET A 43 -4.51 -2.94 -7.62
C MET A 43 -3.95 -4.18 -8.33
N VAL A 44 -3.50 -4.05 -9.58
CA VAL A 44 -2.88 -5.16 -10.32
C VAL A 44 -1.53 -5.56 -9.69
N LEU A 45 -0.72 -4.59 -9.25
CA LEU A 45 0.52 -4.86 -8.51
C LEU A 45 0.23 -5.63 -7.21
N ALA A 46 -0.74 -5.17 -6.42
CA ALA A 46 -1.14 -5.85 -5.19
C ALA A 46 -1.68 -7.28 -5.46
N THR A 47 -2.38 -7.48 -6.58
CA THR A 47 -2.81 -8.81 -7.03
C THR A 47 -1.61 -9.70 -7.37
N GLY A 48 -0.61 -9.15 -8.07
CA GLY A 48 0.64 -9.84 -8.37
C GLY A 48 1.35 -10.31 -7.11
N VAL A 49 1.51 -9.42 -6.13
CA VAL A 49 2.14 -9.72 -4.84
C VAL A 49 1.34 -10.78 -4.08
N ALA A 50 0.02 -10.65 -3.97
CA ALA A 50 -0.81 -11.65 -3.29
C ALA A 50 -0.65 -13.05 -3.90
N ASN A 51 -0.57 -13.15 -5.24
CA ASN A 51 -0.41 -14.43 -5.93
C ASN A 51 1.03 -14.99 -5.83
N ALA A 52 2.04 -14.13 -5.94
CA ALA A 52 3.45 -14.48 -5.80
C ALA A 52 3.78 -15.10 -4.43
N TYR A 53 3.16 -14.54 -3.39
CA TYR A 53 3.40 -14.90 -1.99
C TYR A 53 2.27 -15.72 -1.38
N LYS A 54 1.45 -16.42 -2.19
CA LYS A 54 0.29 -17.20 -1.73
C LYS A 54 0.58 -18.25 -0.64
N SER A 55 1.84 -18.67 -0.49
CA SER A 55 2.28 -19.60 0.56
C SER A 55 2.68 -18.91 1.87
N ASP A 56 2.87 -17.59 1.85
CA ASP A 56 3.03 -16.73 3.02
C ASP A 56 1.68 -16.06 3.31
N ASN A 57 0.95 -16.60 4.29
CA ASN A 57 -0.40 -16.14 4.60
C ASN A 57 -0.45 -14.65 4.97
N ASN A 58 0.57 -14.12 5.65
CA ASN A 58 0.57 -12.73 6.09
C ASN A 58 0.74 -11.80 4.90
N ALA A 59 1.74 -12.07 4.05
CA ALA A 59 1.99 -11.28 2.85
C ALA A 59 0.81 -11.36 1.86
N ALA A 60 0.28 -12.57 1.63
CA ALA A 60 -0.85 -12.76 0.73
C ALA A 60 -2.13 -12.07 1.23
N MET A 61 -2.42 -12.16 2.53
CA MET A 61 -3.61 -11.54 3.13
C MET A 61 -3.52 -10.02 3.13
N ASP A 62 -2.36 -9.44 3.45
CA ASP A 62 -2.16 -7.99 3.45
C ASP A 62 -2.30 -7.41 2.03
N ALA A 63 -1.62 -8.02 1.06
CA ALA A 63 -1.72 -7.63 -0.35
C ALA A 63 -3.15 -7.82 -0.90
N GLY A 64 -3.82 -8.93 -0.56
CA GLY A 64 -5.22 -9.18 -0.95
C GLY A 64 -6.21 -8.18 -0.33
N SER A 65 -5.96 -7.74 0.91
CA SER A 65 -6.74 -6.68 1.56
C SER A 65 -6.55 -5.34 0.84
N SER A 66 -5.32 -5.05 0.41
CA SER A 66 -5.00 -3.86 -0.41
C SER A 66 -5.73 -3.87 -1.76
N VAL A 67 -5.83 -5.04 -2.43
CA VAL A 67 -6.65 -5.19 -3.66
C VAL A 67 -8.11 -4.80 -3.40
N SER A 68 -8.67 -5.26 -2.28
CA SER A 68 -10.06 -4.97 -1.92
C SER A 68 -10.28 -3.48 -1.66
N ALA A 69 -9.34 -2.82 -0.99
CA ALA A 69 -9.39 -1.37 -0.74
C ALA A 69 -9.29 -0.54 -2.02
N LEU A 70 -8.49 -0.98 -2.99
CA LEU A 70 -8.28 -0.26 -4.26
C LEU A 70 -9.39 -0.48 -5.28
N ARG A 71 -10.14 -1.60 -5.20
CA ARG A 71 -11.23 -1.91 -6.13
C ARG A 71 -12.27 -0.79 -6.21
N GLY A 72 -12.67 -0.23 -5.07
CA GLY A 72 -13.61 0.89 -5.00
C GLY A 72 -13.01 2.25 -5.42
N ARG A 73 -11.71 2.31 -5.72
CA ARG A 73 -10.97 3.54 -6.07
C ARG A 73 -10.46 3.57 -7.50
N ALA A 74 -10.55 2.47 -8.25
CA ALA A 74 -10.01 2.32 -9.60
C ALA A 74 -11.05 2.51 -10.73
N TYR A 75 -12.35 2.64 -10.40
CA TYR A 75 -13.49 2.83 -11.31
C TYR A 75 -13.32 2.18 -12.71
N TYR A 76 -13.44 0.85 -12.76
CA TYR A 76 -13.19 0.05 -13.96
C TYR A 76 -14.28 -1.01 -14.18
N ASP A 77 -14.42 -1.46 -15.44
CA ASP A 77 -15.38 -2.47 -15.84
C ASP A 77 -14.88 -3.89 -15.49
N MET A 78 -15.50 -4.48 -14.46
CA MET A 78 -15.22 -5.84 -13.99
C MET A 78 -15.92 -6.93 -14.81
N GLU A 79 -17.03 -6.60 -15.48
CA GLU A 79 -17.89 -7.57 -16.18
C GLU A 79 -17.29 -7.97 -17.52
N LYS A 80 -16.61 -7.03 -18.18
CA LYS A 80 -15.88 -7.33 -19.40
C LYS A 80 -14.68 -8.21 -19.00
N ARG A 81 -14.58 -9.46 -19.46
CA ARG A 81 -13.50 -10.46 -19.19
C ARG A 81 -12.92 -10.43 -17.76
N PRO A 82 -13.58 -11.07 -16.79
CA PRO A 82 -13.19 -11.02 -15.37
C PRO A 82 -11.81 -11.64 -15.07
N ASP A 83 -11.24 -12.41 -16.02
CA ASP A 83 -9.98 -13.13 -15.89
C ASP A 83 -8.74 -12.33 -16.35
N ALA A 84 -8.90 -11.17 -17.01
CA ALA A 84 -7.80 -10.49 -17.69
C ALA A 84 -6.62 -10.12 -16.77
N VAL A 85 -6.90 -9.66 -15.55
CA VAL A 85 -5.85 -9.37 -14.55
C VAL A 85 -5.13 -10.64 -14.14
N LYS A 86 -5.89 -11.71 -13.86
CA LYS A 86 -5.33 -13.01 -13.46
C LYS A 86 -4.41 -13.57 -14.54
N VAL A 87 -4.87 -13.61 -15.79
CA VAL A 87 -4.08 -14.10 -16.93
C VAL A 87 -2.78 -13.33 -17.07
N LEU A 88 -2.83 -12.01 -16.95
CA LEU A 88 -1.64 -11.16 -17.07
C LEU A 88 -0.65 -11.37 -15.91
N VAL A 89 -1.16 -11.45 -14.67
CA VAL A 89 -0.34 -11.75 -13.49
C VAL A 89 0.33 -13.12 -13.61
N ASP A 90 -0.43 -14.15 -13.96
CA ASP A 90 0.09 -15.52 -14.09
C ASP A 90 1.20 -15.59 -15.16
N ALA A 91 1.03 -14.88 -16.28
CA ALA A 91 2.02 -14.82 -17.34
C ALA A 91 3.35 -14.19 -16.89
N TYR A 92 3.30 -13.16 -16.03
CA TYR A 92 4.51 -12.54 -15.48
C TYR A 92 5.16 -13.42 -14.41
N LEU A 93 4.38 -14.03 -13.51
CA LEU A 93 4.92 -14.90 -12.46
C LEU A 93 5.56 -16.19 -13.02
N ALA A 94 5.07 -16.68 -14.15
CA ALA A 94 5.62 -17.84 -14.84
C ALA A 94 6.96 -17.59 -15.54
N ARG A 95 7.44 -16.34 -15.62
CA ARG A 95 8.74 -16.04 -16.24
C ARG A 95 9.88 -16.62 -15.42
N ASP A 96 10.86 -17.18 -16.13
CA ASP A 96 12.07 -17.73 -15.53
C ASP A 96 13.14 -16.65 -15.47
N TYR A 97 13.33 -16.06 -14.29
CA TYR A 97 14.27 -14.95 -14.08
C TYR A 97 15.55 -15.50 -13.48
N HIS A 98 16.67 -15.14 -14.11
CA HIS A 98 17.99 -15.52 -13.65
C HIS A 98 18.88 -14.32 -13.41
N ASN A 99 19.58 -14.34 -12.28
CA ASN A 99 20.64 -13.39 -11.99
C ASN A 99 21.74 -14.12 -11.21
N PRO A 100 22.83 -14.52 -11.89
CA PRO A 100 23.89 -15.31 -11.26
C PRO A 100 24.52 -14.66 -10.02
N LEU A 101 24.59 -13.33 -9.97
CA LEU A 101 25.13 -12.61 -8.82
C LEU A 101 24.21 -12.75 -7.61
N ALA A 102 22.93 -12.42 -7.78
CA ALA A 102 21.95 -12.50 -6.70
C ALA A 102 21.68 -13.95 -6.28
N GLU A 103 21.72 -14.92 -7.19
CA GLU A 103 21.59 -16.35 -6.89
C GLU A 103 22.77 -16.89 -6.09
N SER A 104 23.97 -16.30 -6.25
CA SER A 104 25.14 -16.65 -5.44
C SER A 104 25.03 -16.17 -3.99
N GLU A 105 24.26 -15.10 -3.76
CA GLU A 105 24.04 -14.50 -2.43
C GLU A 105 22.79 -15.07 -1.73
N VAL A 106 21.71 -15.28 -2.48
CA VAL A 106 20.40 -15.73 -1.98
C VAL A 106 19.96 -16.99 -2.70
N LYS A 107 20.22 -18.13 -2.06
CA LYS A 107 19.85 -19.44 -2.62
C LYS A 107 18.34 -19.55 -2.83
N GLY A 108 17.92 -19.91 -4.04
CA GLY A 108 16.52 -20.14 -4.39
C GLY A 108 15.68 -18.87 -4.54
N VAL A 109 16.31 -17.70 -4.71
CA VAL A 109 15.60 -16.46 -5.05
C VAL A 109 14.78 -16.65 -6.33
N ARG A 110 13.48 -16.32 -6.27
CA ARG A 110 12.52 -16.51 -7.38
C ARG A 110 12.25 -15.23 -8.18
N PHE A 111 12.66 -14.08 -7.63
CA PHE A 111 12.39 -12.73 -8.18
C PHE A 111 10.91 -12.37 -8.36
N ASP A 112 9.98 -12.94 -7.59
CA ASP A 112 8.55 -12.70 -7.85
C ASP A 112 8.11 -11.25 -7.66
N LEU A 113 8.65 -10.54 -6.66
CA LEU A 113 8.39 -9.11 -6.51
C LEU A 113 8.88 -8.32 -7.73
N LEU A 114 10.06 -8.67 -8.27
CA LEU A 114 10.59 -8.03 -9.48
C LEU A 114 9.68 -8.29 -10.69
N LYS A 115 9.18 -9.53 -10.85
CA LYS A 115 8.17 -9.84 -11.89
C LYS A 115 6.90 -9.00 -11.74
N CYS A 116 6.47 -8.74 -10.51
CA CYS A 116 5.32 -7.86 -10.23
C CYS A 116 5.62 -6.38 -10.56
N LEU A 117 6.83 -5.91 -10.29
CA LEU A 117 7.27 -4.56 -10.68
C LEU A 117 7.36 -4.42 -12.21
N ASP A 118 7.90 -5.42 -12.90
CA ASP A 118 7.94 -5.44 -14.36
C ASP A 118 6.54 -5.48 -14.98
N LEU A 119 5.60 -6.19 -14.36
CA LEU A 119 4.19 -6.14 -14.72
C LEU A 119 3.61 -4.73 -14.55
N TYR A 120 3.88 -4.08 -13.41
CA TYR A 120 3.41 -2.73 -13.13
C TYR A 120 3.87 -1.70 -14.20
N HIS A 121 5.06 -1.89 -14.75
CA HIS A 121 5.65 -1.06 -15.80
C HIS A 121 5.39 -1.57 -17.25
N SER A 122 4.56 -2.58 -17.42
CA SER A 122 4.35 -3.24 -18.72
C SER A 122 3.41 -2.49 -19.67
N LYS A 123 3.67 -2.61 -20.97
CA LYS A 123 2.78 -2.10 -22.03
C LYS A 123 1.45 -2.87 -22.07
N GLU A 124 1.48 -4.13 -21.66
CA GLU A 124 0.33 -5.01 -21.54
C GLU A 124 -0.65 -4.50 -20.47
N LEU A 125 -0.11 -4.05 -19.33
CA LEU A 125 -0.90 -3.40 -18.28
C LEU A 125 -1.41 -2.03 -18.73
N ASP A 126 -0.59 -1.22 -19.41
CA ASP A 126 -1.04 0.05 -20.01
C ASP A 126 -2.23 -0.16 -20.95
N SER A 127 -2.12 -1.14 -21.83
CA SER A 127 -3.19 -1.49 -22.76
C SER A 127 -4.43 -2.00 -22.03
N LEU A 128 -4.26 -2.67 -20.89
CA LEU A 128 -5.39 -3.09 -20.06
C LEU A 128 -6.06 -1.89 -19.39
N VAL A 129 -5.31 -0.90 -18.89
CA VAL A 129 -5.85 0.35 -18.35
C VAL A 129 -6.74 1.04 -19.38
N GLU A 130 -6.24 1.24 -20.60
CA GLU A 130 -6.99 1.92 -21.68
C GLU A 130 -8.33 1.23 -22.02
N ARG A 131 -8.36 -0.10 -21.95
CA ARG A 131 -9.57 -0.88 -22.28
C ARG A 131 -10.59 -0.99 -21.14
N ARG A 132 -10.18 -0.70 -19.90
CA ARG A 132 -10.92 -1.07 -18.68
C ARG A 132 -11.33 0.09 -17.81
N VAL A 133 -10.45 1.08 -17.71
CA VAL A 133 -10.60 2.18 -16.76
C VAL A 133 -11.35 3.31 -17.45
N ALA A 134 -12.53 3.62 -16.96
CA ALA A 134 -13.29 4.75 -17.49
C ALA A 134 -12.63 6.05 -17.02
N ASN A 135 -12.43 7.01 -17.94
CA ASN A 135 -11.79 8.30 -17.65
C ASN A 135 -10.46 8.16 -16.87
N PRO A 136 -9.45 7.48 -17.42
CA PRO A 136 -8.25 7.04 -16.67
C PRO A 136 -7.46 8.17 -15.99
N LYS A 137 -7.63 9.42 -16.44
CA LYS A 137 -6.96 10.61 -15.89
C LYS A 137 -7.74 11.30 -14.76
N ARG A 138 -9.01 10.93 -14.52
CA ARG A 138 -9.79 11.47 -13.40
C ARG A 138 -9.37 10.83 -12.09
N MET A 139 -9.63 11.52 -10.99
CA MET A 139 -9.37 11.06 -9.63
C MET A 139 -10.68 10.77 -8.90
N PHE A 140 -10.66 9.83 -7.97
CA PHE A 140 -11.86 9.48 -7.19
C PHE A 140 -12.44 10.66 -6.44
N ILE A 141 -11.59 11.51 -5.83
CA ILE A 141 -12.02 12.68 -5.07
C ILE A 141 -12.75 13.74 -5.91
N GLN A 142 -12.51 13.76 -7.23
CA GLN A 142 -13.21 14.67 -8.14
C GLN A 142 -14.66 14.22 -8.40
N ASP A 143 -14.91 12.92 -8.31
CA ASP A 143 -16.24 12.33 -8.51
C ASP A 143 -16.96 12.08 -7.16
N ASN A 144 -16.22 12.09 -6.05
CA ASN A 144 -16.70 11.80 -4.70
C ASN A 144 -16.06 12.80 -3.73
N PRO A 145 -16.48 14.09 -3.75
CA PRO A 145 -15.89 15.10 -2.89
C PRO A 145 -16.15 14.76 -1.41
N PRO A 146 -15.20 15.09 -0.50
CA PRO A 146 -15.42 14.94 0.93
C PRO A 146 -16.66 15.74 1.39
N ALA A 147 -17.41 15.21 2.34
CA ALA A 147 -18.57 15.91 2.89
C ALA A 147 -18.17 17.30 3.42
N GLY A 148 -18.92 18.34 3.02
CA GLY A 148 -18.69 19.72 3.45
C GLY A 148 -18.01 20.66 2.44
N GLN A 149 -17.86 20.24 1.17
CA GLN A 149 -17.33 21.09 0.08
C GLN A 149 -18.38 21.48 -0.99
N THR A 150 -19.67 21.43 -0.65
CA THR A 150 -20.78 21.89 -1.51
C THR A 150 -21.41 23.17 -0.99
#